data_AF-A0A7M1S3N3-F1
#
_entry.id   AF-A0A7M1S3N3-F1
#
_cell.length_a   1.000
_cell.length_b   1.000
_cell.length_c   1.000
_cell.angle_alpha   90.00
_cell.angle_beta   90.00
_cell.angle_gamma   90.00
#
_symmetry.space_group_name_H-M   'P 1'
#
loop_
_entity.id
_entity.type
_entity.pdbx_description
1 polymer ?
#
loop_
_entity_poly.entity_id
_entity_poly.type
_entity_poly.pdbx_seq_one_letter_code
_entity_poly.pdbx_strand_id
1 'polypeptide(L)'
;METLIIRPEIALDQFLPIFIESTLVLVFGVGYAAIITLSKMGYFSKVWMPVGYLFWALQTYFLYDFAVLIQSNHFTMKVLMVTMVAYLFVPHLYFYLITSADKRYEGQSEGLQGKNQ
;
A
#
# COMPACT_ATOMS: atom_id res chain seq x y z
N MET A 1 0.68 41.38 5.39
CA MET A 1 0.18 41.01 4.05
C MET A 1 0.23 39.50 3.99
N GLU A 2 -0.92 38.83 3.94
CA GLU A 2 -0.97 37.38 3.73
C GLU A 2 -0.52 37.09 2.30
N THR A 3 0.47 36.20 2.17
CA THR A 3 0.97 35.76 0.88
C THR A 3 -0.06 34.85 0.24
N LEU A 4 -0.84 35.35 -0.72
CA LEU A 4 -1.71 34.52 -1.55
C LEU A 4 -0.82 33.66 -2.46
N ILE A 5 -0.61 32.40 -2.07
CA ILE A 5 0.04 31.41 -2.92
C ILE A 5 -0.98 30.98 -3.98
N ILE A 6 -0.93 31.62 -5.15
CA ILE A 6 -1.71 31.21 -6.32
C ILE A 6 -1.08 29.92 -6.85
N ARG A 7 -1.77 28.78 -6.67
CA ARG A 7 -1.40 27.55 -7.39
C ARG A 7 -1.73 27.72 -8.87
N PRO A 8 -0.91 27.16 -9.77
CA PRO A 8 -1.32 26.99 -11.17
C PRO A 8 -2.66 26.26 -11.22
N GLU A 9 -3.64 26.80 -11.95
CA GLU A 9 -4.88 26.08 -12.23
C GLU A 9 -4.57 24.86 -13.10
N ILE A 10 -5.16 23.72 -12.75
CA ILE A 10 -5.10 22.53 -13.58
C ILE A 10 -5.94 22.81 -14.83
N ALA A 11 -5.32 22.70 -16.00
CA ALA A 11 -6.02 22.89 -17.26
C ALA A 11 -7.12 21.82 -17.41
N LEU A 12 -8.31 22.19 -17.88
CA LEU A 12 -9.48 21.31 -17.92
C LEU A 12 -9.26 20.03 -18.75
N ASP A 13 -8.39 20.09 -19.75
CA ASP A 13 -7.97 18.95 -20.57
C ASP A 13 -7.09 17.94 -19.81
N GLN A 14 -6.43 18.37 -18.74
CA GLN A 14 -5.58 17.52 -17.88
C GLN A 14 -6.39 16.79 -16.81
N PHE A 15 -7.64 17.17 -16.57
CA PHE A 15 -8.49 16.54 -15.56
C PHE A 15 -8.68 15.04 -15.81
N LEU A 16 -9.03 14.65 -17.05
CA LEU A 16 -9.32 13.25 -17.37
C LEU A 16 -8.07 12.35 -17.24
N PRO A 17 -6.89 12.72 -17.76
CA PRO A 17 -5.64 12.00 -17.51
C PRO A 17 -5.34 11.83 -16.02
N ILE A 18 -5.39 12.92 -15.23
CA ILE A 18 -5.14 12.88 -13.78
C ILE A 18 -6.11 11.93 -13.08
N PHE A 19 -7.39 11.98 -13.45
CA PHE A 19 -8.40 11.10 -12.89
C PHE A 19 -8.10 9.62 -13.19
N ILE A 20 -7.77 9.30 -14.44
CA ILE A 20 -7.44 7.93 -14.85
C ILE A 20 -6.20 7.43 -14.10
N GLU A 21 -5.13 8.22 -14.09
CA GLU A 21 -3.88 7.89 -13.38
C GLU A 21 -4.13 7.63 -11.89
N SER A 22 -4.86 8.54 -11.23
CA SER A 22 -5.23 8.36 -9.82
C SER A 22 -6.08 7.11 -9.57
N THR A 23 -6.97 6.76 -10.51
CA THR A 23 -7.81 5.56 -10.42
C THR A 23 -6.97 4.30 -10.58
N LEU A 24 -6.03 4.30 -11.51
CA LEU A 24 -5.11 3.17 -11.73
C LEU A 24 -4.25 2.93 -10.48
N VAL A 25 -3.73 3.97 -9.84
CA VAL A 25 -3.02 3.85 -8.56
C VAL A 25 -3.86 3.09 -7.52
N LEU A 26 -5.14 3.44 -7.39
CA LEU A 26 -6.03 2.77 -6.44
C LEU A 26 -6.32 1.32 -6.83
N VAL A 27 -6.64 1.06 -8.10
CA VAL A 27 -6.95 -0.29 -8.60
C VAL A 27 -5.76 -1.23 -8.40
N PHE A 28 -4.56 -0.79 -8.78
CA PHE A 28 -3.35 -1.59 -8.61
C PHE A 28 -2.97 -1.75 -7.13
N GLY A 29 -3.20 -0.73 -6.30
CA GLY A 29 -2.95 -0.83 -4.86
C GLY A 29 -3.87 -1.80 -4.13
N VAL A 30 -5.17 -1.78 -4.44
CA VAL A 30 -6.11 -2.80 -3.93
C VAL A 30 -5.71 -4.18 -4.46
N GLY A 31 -5.35 -4.29 -5.73
CA GLY A 31 -4.90 -5.55 -6.31
C GLY A 31 -3.65 -6.12 -5.63
N TYR A 32 -2.63 -5.28 -5.36
CA TYR A 32 -1.45 -5.66 -4.59
C TYR A 32 -1.83 -6.21 -3.21
N ALA A 33 -2.59 -5.42 -2.44
CA ALA A 33 -3.00 -5.80 -1.09
C ALA A 33 -3.81 -7.11 -1.09
N ALA A 34 -4.77 -7.24 -2.01
CA ALA A 34 -5.62 -8.42 -2.13
C ALA A 34 -4.81 -9.67 -2.50
N ILE A 35 -3.95 -9.61 -3.52
CA ILE A 35 -3.16 -10.77 -3.96
C ILE A 35 -2.24 -11.26 -2.84
N ILE A 36 -1.51 -10.35 -2.18
CA ILE A 36 -0.59 -10.73 -1.10
C ILE A 36 -1.36 -11.29 0.10
N THR A 37 -2.48 -10.67 0.47
CA THR A 37 -3.30 -11.10 1.61
C THR A 37 -3.92 -12.47 1.36
N LEU A 38 -4.57 -12.66 0.22
CA LEU A 38 -5.21 -13.94 -0.14
C LEU A 38 -4.19 -15.07 -0.33
N SER A 39 -3.00 -14.76 -0.85
CA SER A 39 -1.91 -15.74 -0.95
C SER A 39 -1.37 -16.15 0.43
N LYS A 40 -1.30 -15.22 1.40
CA LYS A 40 -0.84 -15.51 2.76
C LYS A 40 -1.90 -16.26 3.60
N MET A 41 -3.18 -15.99 3.37
CA MET A 41 -4.30 -16.72 3.99
C MET A 41 -4.48 -18.14 3.42
N GLY A 42 -3.79 -18.49 2.33
CA GLY A 42 -3.88 -19.81 1.70
C GLY A 42 -5.04 -19.99 0.72
N TYR A 43 -5.80 -18.92 0.42
CA TYR A 43 -6.82 -18.95 -0.63
C TYR A 43 -6.22 -19.00 -2.04
N PHE A 44 -5.02 -18.41 -2.23
CA PHE A 44 -4.25 -18.50 -3.47
C PHE A 44 -2.91 -19.21 -3.26
N SER A 45 -2.45 -19.89 -4.30
CA SER A 45 -1.11 -20.48 -4.33
C SER A 45 -0.05 -19.39 -4.17
N LYS A 46 1.01 -19.68 -3.41
CA LYS A 46 2.17 -18.79 -3.22
C LYS A 46 2.83 -18.35 -4.54
N VAL A 47 2.59 -19.08 -5.63
CA VAL A 47 3.02 -18.74 -7.00
C VAL A 47 2.44 -17.42 -7.50
N TRP A 48 1.34 -16.93 -6.92
CA TRP A 48 0.73 -15.64 -7.29
C TRP A 48 1.36 -14.43 -6.60
N MET A 49 2.24 -14.61 -5.62
CA MET A 49 2.91 -13.48 -4.94
C MET A 49 3.73 -12.56 -5.89
N PRO A 50 4.49 -13.08 -6.87
CA PRO A 50 5.16 -12.24 -7.89
C PRO A 50 4.19 -11.33 -8.65
N VAL A 51 2.97 -11.80 -8.93
CA VAL A 51 1.94 -10.98 -9.59
C VAL A 51 1.50 -9.83 -8.67
N GLY A 52 1.41 -10.07 -7.35
CA GLY A 52 1.20 -9.00 -6.38
C GLY A 52 2.29 -7.93 -6.48
N TYR A 53 3.56 -8.31 -6.50
CA TYR A 53 4.66 -7.34 -6.63
C TYR A 53 4.66 -6.60 -7.98
N LEU A 54 4.19 -7.23 -9.06
CA LEU A 54 3.94 -6.54 -10.32
C LEU A 54 2.89 -5.43 -10.16
N PHE A 55 1.79 -5.71 -9.47
CA PHE A 55 0.75 -4.73 -9.17
C PHE A 55 1.30 -3.56 -8.33
N TRP A 56 2.18 -3.84 -7.37
CA TRP A 56 2.88 -2.78 -6.62
C TRP A 56 3.77 -1.92 -7.52
N ALA A 57 4.52 -2.55 -8.44
CA ALA A 57 5.38 -1.81 -9.37
C ALA A 57 4.55 -0.91 -10.31
N LEU A 58 3.42 -1.43 -10.82
CA LEU A 58 2.48 -0.67 -11.64
C LEU A 58 1.84 0.47 -10.84
N GLN A 59 1.35 0.22 -9.64
CA GLN A 59 0.84 1.26 -8.74
C GLN A 59 1.88 2.38 -8.52
N THR A 60 3.14 2.00 -8.26
CA THR A 60 4.23 2.96 -8.01
C THR A 60 4.52 3.80 -9.25
N TYR A 61 4.50 3.19 -10.44
CA TYR A 61 4.67 3.87 -11.70
C TYR A 61 3.56 4.92 -11.94
N PHE A 62 2.29 4.52 -11.82
CA PHE A 62 1.16 5.46 -12.01
C PHE A 62 1.13 6.52 -10.91
N LEU A 63 1.62 6.22 -9.70
CA LEU A 63 1.74 7.23 -8.64
C LEU A 63 2.80 8.28 -8.98
N TYR A 64 3.91 7.84 -9.58
CA TYR A 64 4.93 8.76 -10.07
C TYR A 64 4.39 9.65 -11.19
N ASP A 65 3.72 9.06 -12.18
CA ASP A 65 3.14 9.81 -13.30
C ASP A 65 2.06 10.79 -12.83
N PHE A 66 1.16 10.34 -11.96
CA PHE A 66 0.20 11.20 -11.28
C PHE A 66 0.88 12.38 -10.55
N ALA A 67 1.96 12.13 -9.81
CA ALA A 67 2.69 13.18 -9.09
C ALA A 67 3.32 14.22 -10.04
N VAL A 68 3.79 13.79 -11.21
CA VAL A 68 4.29 14.67 -12.27
C VAL A 68 3.15 15.50 -12.87
N LEU A 69 2.01 14.87 -13.18
CA LEU A 69 0.85 15.55 -13.78
C LEU A 69 0.27 16.65 -12.88
N ILE A 70 0.20 16.42 -11.56
CA ILE A 70 -0.25 17.44 -10.61
C ILE A 70 0.83 18.48 -10.27
N GLN A 71 1.97 18.45 -10.97
CA GLN A 71 3.12 19.34 -10.78
C GLN A 71 3.59 19.38 -9.33
N SER A 72 3.69 18.20 -8.70
CA SER A 72 4.13 18.11 -7.31
C SER A 72 5.54 18.67 -7.14
N ASN A 73 5.77 19.32 -5.99
CA ASN A 73 7.12 19.71 -5.58
C ASN A 73 8.02 18.45 -5.54
N HIS A 74 9.28 18.63 -5.96
CA HIS A 74 10.31 17.60 -5.93
C HIS A 74 10.47 16.94 -4.55
N PHE A 75 10.27 17.70 -3.46
CA PHE A 75 10.25 17.13 -2.10
C PHE A 75 9.09 16.13 -1.92
N THR A 76 7.87 16.53 -2.28
CA THR A 76 6.67 15.70 -2.16
C THR A 76 6.80 14.42 -2.99
N MET A 77 7.31 14.53 -4.21
CA MET A 77 7.54 13.37 -5.08
C MET A 77 8.49 12.35 -4.43
N LYS A 78 9.59 12.80 -3.81
CA LYS A 78 10.51 11.91 -3.09
C LYS A 78 9.83 11.22 -1.91
N VAL A 79 9.06 11.97 -1.12
CA VAL A 79 8.33 11.41 0.02
C VAL A 79 7.32 10.35 -0.43
N LEU A 80 6.59 10.60 -1.53
CA LEU A 80 5.68 9.61 -2.12
C LEU A 80 6.41 8.33 -2.53
N MET A 81 7.57 8.44 -3.20
CA MET A 81 8.34 7.26 -3.62
C MET A 81 8.90 6.48 -2.42
N VAL A 82 9.40 7.17 -1.39
CA VAL A 82 9.82 6.53 -0.13
C VAL A 82 8.65 5.82 0.55
N THR A 83 7.46 6.40 0.48
CA THR A 83 6.24 5.81 1.04
C THR A 83 5.86 4.52 0.32
N MET A 84 6.02 4.43 -1.00
CA MET A 84 5.79 3.19 -1.76
C MET A 84 6.76 2.07 -1.36
N VAL A 85 8.01 2.41 -1.00
CA VAL A 85 8.94 1.43 -0.44
C VAL A 85 8.47 0.95 0.94
N ALA A 86 8.06 1.86 1.82
CA ALA A 86 7.49 1.49 3.12
C ALA A 86 6.22 0.62 2.96
N TYR A 87 5.42 0.91 1.94
CA TYR A 87 4.18 0.21 1.64
C TYR A 87 4.37 -1.28 1.32
N LEU A 88 5.52 -1.68 0.74
CA LEU A 88 5.86 -3.11 0.53
C LEU A 88 5.82 -3.94 1.81
N PHE A 89 6.14 -3.31 2.94
CA PHE A 89 6.22 -3.98 4.23
C PHE A 89 4.87 -4.07 4.93
N VAL A 90 3.86 -3.28 4.53
CA VAL A 90 2.58 -3.21 5.23
C VAL A 90 1.87 -4.57 5.33
N PRO A 91 1.70 -5.35 4.25
CA PRO A 91 1.06 -6.65 4.35
C PRO A 91 1.93 -7.62 5.18
N HIS A 92 3.25 -7.57 5.00
CA HIS A 92 4.18 -8.44 5.71
C HIS A 92 4.15 -8.20 7.22
N LEU A 93 4.14 -6.93 7.63
CA LEU A 93 4.06 -6.52 9.02
C LEU A 93 2.71 -6.88 9.63
N TYR A 94 1.61 -6.64 8.91
CA TYR A 94 0.27 -7.03 9.37
C TYR A 94 0.19 -8.51 9.72
N PHE A 95 0.62 -9.39 8.79
CA PHE A 95 0.60 -10.82 9.03
C PHE A 95 1.59 -11.25 10.12
N TYR A 96 2.75 -10.60 10.22
CA TYR A 96 3.69 -10.87 11.31
C TYR A 96 3.08 -10.55 12.68
N LEU A 97 2.41 -9.40 12.82
CA LEU A 97 1.80 -8.98 14.08
C LEU A 97 0.65 -9.92 14.48
N ILE A 98 -0.24 -10.27 13.54
CA ILE A 98 -1.38 -11.12 13.86
C ILE A 98 -0.95 -12.53 14.27
N THR A 99 -0.03 -13.15 13.51
CA THR A 99 0.49 -14.49 13.86
C THR A 99 1.28 -14.47 15.18
N SER A 100 1.96 -13.36 15.49
CA SER A 100 2.68 -13.22 16.77
C SER A 100 1.73 -13.04 17.94
N ALA A 101 0.63 -12.31 17.74
CA ALA A 101 -0.43 -12.16 18.74
C ALA A 101 -1.11 -13.51 19.02
N ASP A 102 -1.51 -14.23 17.98
CA ASP A 102 -2.18 -15.54 18.11
C ASP A 102 -1.32 -16.53 18.94
N LYS A 103 -0.03 -16.65 18.63
CA LYS A 103 0.92 -17.47 19.39
C LYS A 103 1.01 -17.10 20.86
N ARG A 104 0.89 -15.81 21.19
CA ARG A 104 0.96 -15.33 22.58
C ARG A 104 -0.28 -15.73 23.37
N TYR A 105 -1.46 -15.70 22.75
CA TYR A 105 -2.71 -16.12 23.38
C TYR A 105 -2.83 -17.63 23.52
N GLU A 106 -2.38 -18.41 22.52
CA GLU A 106 -2.32 -19.87 22.61
C GLU A 106 -1.39 -20.31 23.77
N GLY A 107 -0.18 -19.74 23.85
CA GLY A 107 0.77 -20.08 24.92
C GLY A 107 0.33 -19.66 26.34
N GLN A 108 -0.52 -18.63 26.47
CA GLN A 108 -1.10 -18.25 27.76
C GLN A 108 -2.25 -19.18 28.18
N SER A 109 -2.99 -19.73 27.20
CA SER A 109 -4.09 -20.67 27.42
C SER A 109 -3.58 -22.04 27.89
N GLU A 110 -2.49 -22.54 27.32
CA GLU A 110 -1.86 -23.79 27.75
C GLU A 110 -1.22 -23.66 29.15
N GLY A 111 -0.60 -22.52 29.46
CA GLY A 111 -0.02 -22.24 30.77
C GLY A 111 -1.03 -22.10 31.91
N LEU A 112 -2.32 -21.83 31.60
CA LEU A 112 -3.41 -21.81 32.57
C LEU A 112 -4.01 -23.21 32.81
N GLN A 113 -4.00 -24.10 31.82
CA GLN A 113 -4.46 -25.49 32.01
C GLN A 113 -3.48 -26.31 32.86
N GLY A 114 -2.17 -26.11 32.72
CA GLY A 114 -1.16 -26.81 33.54
C GLY A 114 -1.09 -26.38 35.02
N LYS A 115 -1.84 -25.35 35.42
CA LYS A 115 -1.89 -24.85 36.81
C LYS A 115 -3.11 -25.34 37.59
N ASN A 116 -4.04 -26.03 36.92
CA ASN A 116 -5.28 -26.58 37.49
C ASN A 116 -5.30 -28.12 37.53
N GLN A 117 -4.15 -28.77 37.35
CA GLN A 117 -3.89 -30.17 37.70
C GLN A 117 -2.84 -30.24 38.80
#